data_AF-A0A847BJ99-F1
#
_entry.id   AF-A0A847BJ99-F1
#
_cell.length_a   1.000
_cell.length_b   1.000
_cell.length_c   1.000
_cell.angle_alpha   90.00
_cell.angle_beta   90.00
_cell.angle_gamma   90.00
#
_symmetry.space_group_name_H-M   'P 1'
#
loop_
_entity.id
_entity.type
_entity.pdbx_description
1 polymer ?
#
loop_
_entity_poly.entity_id
_entity_poly.type
_entity_poly.pdbx_seq_one_letter_code
_entity_poly.pdbx_strand_id
1 'polypeptide(L)' 'MSYKPPFTITTDILNLVAEISQQVGRLDASALNNSPQLRKQNRIKTITGTLAIEGNTLTEEQVTAIVDGRHVLG' A
#
# COMPACT_ATOMS: atom_id res chain seq x y z
N MET A 1 26.50 25.11 4.13
CA MET A 1 25.09 25.37 3.76
C MET A 1 24.28 24.13 4.07
N SER A 2 23.10 24.28 4.69
CA SER A 2 22.19 23.15 4.91
C SER A 2 21.47 22.84 3.60
N TYR A 3 21.45 21.56 3.20
CA TYR A 3 20.72 21.12 2.01
C TYR A 3 19.23 21.41 2.19
N LYS A 4 18.66 22.21 1.28
CA LYS A 4 17.22 22.42 1.20
C LYS A 4 16.71 21.65 -0.02
N PRO A 5 15.92 20.58 0.18
CA PRO A 5 15.27 19.90 -0.94
C PRO A 5 14.41 20.89 -1.75
N PRO A 6 14.44 20.83 -3.09
CA PRO A 6 13.77 21.80 -3.96
C PRO A 6 12.27 21.51 -4.13
N PHE A 7 11.53 21.38 -3.03
CA PHE A 7 10.09 21.17 -3.08
C PHE A 7 9.35 22.50 -3.31
N THR A 8 8.46 22.53 -4.31
CA THR A 8 7.57 23.65 -4.60
C THR A 8 6.13 23.14 -4.61
N ILE A 9 5.26 23.77 -3.83
CA ILE A 9 3.83 23.42 -3.80
C ILE A 9 3.17 23.99 -5.05
N THR A 10 2.42 23.15 -5.76
CA THR A 10 1.59 23.54 -6.91
C THR A 10 0.11 23.42 -6.56
N THR A 11 -0.75 24.05 -7.36
CA THR A 11 -2.20 23.90 -7.23
C THR A 11 -2.65 22.44 -7.35
N ASP A 12 -2.01 21.66 -8.23
CA ASP A 12 -2.32 20.23 -8.41
C ASP A 12 -2.02 19.42 -7.15
N ILE A 13 -0.90 19.69 -6.48
CA ILE A 13 -0.56 19.06 -5.19
C ILE A 13 -1.64 19.39 -4.16
N LEU A 14 -2.09 20.64 -4.08
CA LEU A 14 -3.14 21.05 -3.14
C LEU A 14 -4.47 20.35 -3.43
N ASN A 15 -4.85 20.23 -4.70
CA ASN A 15 -6.06 19.53 -5.11
C ASN A 15 -6.00 18.04 -4.75
N LEU A 16 -4.88 17.38 -5.02
CA LEU A 16 -4.66 15.97 -4.65
C LEU A 16 -4.71 15.78 -3.13
N VAL A 17 -4.10 16.68 -2.36
CA VAL A 17 -4.16 16.62 -0.89
C VAL A 17 -5.59 16.74 -0.39
N ALA A 18 -6.38 17.66 -0.94
CA ALA A 18 -7.79 17.83 -0.57
C ALA A 18 -8.62 16.58 -0.90
N GLU A 19 -8.43 16.00 -2.08
CA GLU A 19 -9.12 14.78 -2.51
C GLU A 19 -8.75 13.57 -1.63
N ILE A 20 -7.46 13.34 -1.41
CA ILE A 20 -6.98 12.26 -0.54
C ILE A 20 -7.56 12.42 0.87
N SER A 21 -7.54 13.63 1.42
CA SER A 21 -8.10 13.92 2.75
C SER A 21 -9.59 13.63 2.83
N GLN A 22 -10.36 13.95 1.79
CA GLN A 22 -11.78 13.63 1.71
C GLN A 22 -12.01 12.11 1.66
N GLN A 23 -11.23 11.37 0.86
CA GLN A 23 -11.36 9.91 0.78
C GLN A 23 -10.98 9.24 2.10
N VAL A 24 -9.89 9.67 2.73
CA VAL A 24 -9.47 9.19 4.05
C VAL A 24 -10.55 9.48 5.09
N GLY A 25 -11.15 10.68 5.08
CA GLY A 25 -12.23 11.03 6.01
C GLY A 25 -13.51 10.20 5.83
N ARG A 26 -13.79 9.71 4.62
CA ARG A 26 -14.92 8.78 4.37
C ARG A 26 -14.66 7.37 4.89
N LEU A 27 -13.39 6.96 4.98
CA LEU A 27 -13.00 5.68 5.54
C LEU A 27 -13.07 5.78 7.07
N ASP A 28 -14.21 5.41 7.64
CA ASP A 28 -14.42 5.38 9.09
C ASP A 28 -13.34 4.52 9.77
N ALA A 29 -12.42 5.16 10.49
CA ALA A 29 -11.24 4.52 11.08
C ALA A 29 -11.60 3.42 12.10
N SER A 30 -12.82 3.48 12.64
CA SER A 30 -13.35 2.47 13.57
C SER A 30 -13.74 1.17 12.86
N ALA A 31 -14.25 1.25 11.61
CA ALA A 31 -14.70 0.09 10.85
C ALA A 31 -13.54 -0.67 10.17
N LEU A 32 -12.50 0.05 9.72
CA LEU A 32 -11.35 -0.55 9.00
C LEU A 32 -10.43 -1.39 9.91
N ASN A 33 -10.36 -1.05 11.21
CA ASN A 33 -9.48 -1.72 12.17
C ASN A 33 -10.03 -3.05 12.71
N ASN A 34 -11.28 -3.41 12.40
CA ASN A 34 -11.93 -4.57 13.03
C ASN A 34 -11.70 -5.91 12.33
N SER A 35 -11.10 -5.96 11.13
CA SER A 35 -10.89 -7.24 10.41
C SER A 35 -9.41 -7.60 10.24
N PRO A 36 -8.90 -8.58 11.01
CA PRO A 36 -7.58 -9.18 10.77
C PRO A 36 -7.40 -9.74 9.36
N GLN A 37 -8.48 -10.21 8.72
CA GLN A 37 -8.45 -10.76 7.36
C GLN A 37 -8.17 -9.66 6.32
N LEU A 38 -8.86 -8.51 6.42
CA LEU A 38 -8.64 -7.38 5.51
C LEU A 38 -7.21 -6.84 5.64
N ARG A 39 -6.66 -6.78 6.86
CA ARG A 39 -5.25 -6.39 7.08
C ARG A 39 -4.28 -7.34 6.39
N LYS A 40 -4.52 -8.65 6.51
CA LYS A 40 -3.70 -9.66 5.88
C LYS A 40 -3.74 -9.55 4.35
N GLN A 41 -4.94 -9.38 3.78
CA GLN A 41 -5.11 -9.18 2.34
C GLN A 41 -4.39 -7.92 1.85
N ASN A 42 -4.54 -6.78 2.54
CA ASN A 42 -3.84 -5.56 2.18
C ASN A 42 -2.31 -5.73 2.22
N ARG A 43 -1.80 -6.43 3.24
CA ARG A 43 -0.36 -6.71 3.34
C ARG A 43 0.14 -7.59 2.19
N ILE A 44 -0.60 -8.63 1.80
CA ILE A 44 -0.25 -9.48 0.66
C ILE A 44 -0.17 -8.65 -0.62
N LYS A 45 -1.15 -7.78 -0.88
CA LYS A 45 -1.16 -6.88 -2.03
C LYS A 45 0.03 -5.91 -2.03
N THR A 46 0.35 -5.33 -0.88
CA THR A 46 1.52 -4.46 -0.73
C THR A 46 2.81 -5.20 -1.05
N ILE A 47 3.03 -6.40 -0.47
CA ILE A 47 4.22 -7.22 -0.74
C ILE A 47 4.33 -7.52 -2.24
N THR A 48 3.25 -8.03 -2.84
CA THR A 48 3.21 -8.40 -4.26
C THR A 48 3.55 -7.20 -5.15
N GLY A 49 2.91 -6.05 -4.93
CA GLY A 49 3.16 -4.85 -5.73
C GLY A 49 4.58 -4.31 -5.59
N THR A 50 5.10 -4.25 -4.36
CA THR A 50 6.47 -3.75 -4.12
C THR A 50 7.53 -4.64 -4.76
N LEU A 51 7.40 -5.96 -4.65
CA LEU A 51 8.35 -6.88 -5.26
C LEU A 51 8.23 -6.93 -6.78
N ALA A 52 7.02 -6.77 -7.33
CA ALA A 52 6.83 -6.69 -8.78
C ALA A 52 7.56 -5.49 -9.41
N ILE A 53 7.63 -4.34 -8.71
CA ILE A 53 8.41 -3.18 -9.14
C ILE A 53 9.90 -3.51 -9.26
N GLU A 54 10.40 -4.39 -8.39
CA GLU A 54 11.78 -4.89 -8.40
C GLU A 54 12.00 -6.06 -9.37
N GLY A 55 11.01 -6.38 -10.23
CA GLY A 55 11.10 -7.44 -11.23
C GLY A 55 10.80 -8.85 -10.72
N ASN A 56 10.23 -8.99 -9.52
CA ASN A 56 9.77 -10.28 -9.02
C ASN A 56 8.52 -10.77 -9.77
N THR A 57 8.47 -12.06 -10.09
CA THR A 57 7.41 -12.68 -10.89
C THR A 57 6.42 -13.52 -10.08
N LEU A 58 6.51 -13.51 -8.74
CA LEU A 58 5.60 -14.27 -7.89
C LEU A 58 4.18 -13.72 -8.01
N THR A 59 3.20 -14.63 -8.15
CA THR A 59 1.79 -14.25 -8.18
C THR A 59 1.28 -13.91 -6.77
N GLU A 60 0.14 -13.24 -6.69
CA GLU A 60 -0.51 -12.95 -5.41
C GLU A 60 -0.85 -14.24 -4.64
N GLU A 61 -1.20 -15.34 -5.33
CA GLU A 61 -1.42 -16.65 -4.70
C GLU A 61 -0.13 -17.23 -4.10
N GLN A 62 1.00 -17.11 -4.80
CA GLN A 62 2.29 -17.57 -4.30
C GLN A 62 2.73 -16.74 -3.09
N VAL A 63 2.58 -15.42 -3.14
CA VAL A 63 2.85 -14.53 -1.99
C VAL A 63 1.92 -14.87 -0.81
N THR A 64 0.64 -15.13 -1.08
CA THR A 64 -0.34 -15.57 -0.07
C THR A 64 0.10 -16.88 0.59
N ALA A 65 0.49 -17.87 -0.21
CA ALA A 65 0.94 -19.17 0.29
C ALA A 65 2.20 -19.03 1.16
N ILE A 66 3.16 -18.18 0.77
CA ILE A 66 4.35 -17.87 1.57
C ILE A 66 3.96 -17.24 2.92
N VAL A 67 3.08 -16.22 2.89
CA VAL A 67 2.59 -15.54 4.12
C VAL A 67 1.81 -16.50 5.02
N ASP A 68 1.14 -17.50 4.44
CA ASP A 68 0.43 -18.57 5.15
C ASP A 68 1.34 -19.69 5.67
N GLY A 69 2.64 -19.68 5.34
CA GLY A 69 3.58 -20.75 5.67
C GLY A 69 3.34 -22.04 4.89
N ARG A 70 2.64 -21.97 3.76
CA ARG A 70 2.40 -23.11 2.85
C ARG A 70 3.56 -23.26 1.87
N HIS A 71 3.74 -24.49 1.38
CA HIS A 71 4.73 -24.77 0.37
C HIS A 71 4.36 -24.10 -0.97
N VAL A 72 5.34 -23.51 -1.63
CA VAL A 72 5.20 -22.89 -2.96
C VAL A 72 6.19 -23.56 -3.89
N LEU A 73 5.68 -24.08 -5.01
CA LEU A 73 6.51 -24.58 -6.10
C LEU A 73 7.01 -23.39 -6.92
N GLY A 74 8.31 -23.38 -7.19
CA GLY A 74 9.01 -22.37 -7.99
C GLY A 74 8.93 -22.62 -9.48
#